data_AF-A0A1Y1U8E4-F1
#
_entry.id   AF-A0A1Y1U8E4-F1
#
_cell.length_a   1.000
_cell.length_b   1.000
_cell.length_c   1.000
_cell.angle_alpha   90.00
_cell.angle_beta   90.00
_cell.angle_gamma   90.00
#
_symmetry.space_group_name_H-M   'P 1'
#
loop_
_entity.id
_entity.type
_entity.pdbx_description
1 polymer ?
#
loop_
_entity_poly.entity_id
_entity_poly.type
_entity_poly.pdbx_seq_one_letter_code
_entity_poly.pdbx_strand_id
1 'polypeptide(L)'
;FPERKTFQYNYYTHLTDTTALTLLFEYDNCSSKVFDSIKSAIGKIPAPKTPFEPDATKKASTTPNVDLRAKFFMVRSGVLGAIHRARPREASLAPWCQGQRAFLVCPTISPAYLGKVLGAVNKVMRDVSKQAESSATKKVPALNLLVGLADGNRVLPAAQIQALTKVPELDTLRAQVVGMLEGQGRSLVGVLSQAGGGALFRTLQGLEAGMKEGAGGA
;
A
#
# COMPACT_ATOMS: atom_id res chain seq x y z
N PHE A 1 -23.53 28.18 -11.37
CA PHE A 1 -22.39 27.33 -11.80
C PHE A 1 -22.81 26.52 -13.02
N PRO A 2 -21.99 26.36 -14.06
CA PRO A 2 -22.34 25.51 -15.20
C PRO A 2 -22.47 24.04 -14.74
N GLU A 3 -23.56 23.37 -15.14
CA GLU A 3 -23.99 22.04 -14.66
C GLU A 3 -22.88 20.98 -14.63
N ARG A 4 -22.04 20.96 -15.68
CA ARG A 4 -20.88 20.05 -15.78
C ARG A 4 -19.88 20.20 -14.63
N LYS A 5 -19.62 21.43 -14.18
CA LYS A 5 -18.67 21.68 -13.07
C LYS A 5 -19.26 21.22 -11.74
N THR A 6 -20.57 21.40 -11.55
CA THR A 6 -21.29 20.90 -10.37
C THR A 6 -21.25 19.38 -10.30
N PHE A 7 -21.50 18.70 -11.43
CA PHE A 7 -21.37 17.24 -11.52
C PHE A 7 -19.95 16.76 -11.18
N GLN A 8 -18.93 17.39 -11.76
CA GLN A 8 -17.52 17.04 -11.47
C GLN A 8 -17.14 17.26 -10.01
N TYR A 9 -17.63 18.36 -9.42
CA TYR A 9 -17.42 18.66 -8.01
C TYR A 9 -18.01 17.55 -7.14
N ASN A 10 -19.30 17.24 -7.33
CA ASN A 10 -19.99 16.20 -6.57
C ASN A 10 -19.33 14.82 -6.75
N TYR A 11 -18.94 14.48 -7.98
CA TYR A 11 -18.28 13.21 -8.28
C TYR A 11 -16.92 13.08 -7.57
N TYR A 12 -16.08 14.11 -7.62
CA TYR A 12 -14.77 14.09 -6.95
C TYR A 12 -14.90 14.13 -5.43
N THR A 13 -15.88 14.85 -4.88
CA THR A 13 -16.19 14.82 -3.45
C THR A 13 -16.56 13.40 -3.02
N HIS A 14 -17.55 12.80 -3.69
CA HIS A 14 -17.98 11.42 -3.42
C HIS A 14 -16.81 10.44 -3.50
N LEU A 15 -15.96 10.57 -4.52
CA LEU A 15 -14.84 9.68 -4.73
C LEU A 15 -13.75 9.85 -3.66
N THR A 16 -13.49 11.08 -3.21
CA THR A 16 -12.50 11.33 -2.15
C THR A 16 -13.04 10.99 -0.76
N ASP A 17 -14.35 10.94 -0.56
CA ASP A 17 -14.99 10.52 0.69
C ASP A 17 -15.11 8.99 0.80
N THR A 18 -15.40 8.31 -0.32
CA THR A 18 -15.62 6.86 -0.35
C THR A 18 -14.34 6.04 -0.38
N THR A 19 -13.22 6.64 -0.78
CA THR A 19 -11.99 5.89 -1.03
C THR A 19 -11.01 6.00 0.12
N ALA A 20 -10.41 4.86 0.48
CA ALA A 20 -9.44 4.80 1.56
C ALA A 20 -8.11 5.49 1.20
N LEU A 21 -7.69 5.44 -0.08
CA LEU A 21 -6.43 6.02 -0.51
C LEU A 21 -6.56 6.70 -1.87
N THR A 22 -6.24 7.99 -1.92
CA THR A 22 -6.16 8.78 -3.15
C THR A 22 -4.74 9.30 -3.34
N LEU A 23 -4.11 9.02 -4.47
CA LEU A 23 -2.79 9.53 -4.82
C LEU A 23 -2.89 10.58 -5.92
N LEU A 24 -2.19 11.69 -5.72
CA LEU A 24 -2.09 12.80 -6.64
C LEU A 24 -0.77 12.72 -7.41
N PHE A 25 -0.89 12.67 -8.73
CA PHE A 25 0.23 12.73 -9.66
C PHE A 25 0.22 14.04 -10.41
N GLU A 26 1.41 14.60 -10.58
CA GLU A 26 1.69 15.61 -11.60
C GLU A 26 2.08 14.91 -12.89
N TYR A 27 1.49 15.34 -14.01
CA TYR A 27 1.87 14.83 -15.32
C TYR A 27 2.24 15.99 -16.23
N ASP A 28 3.24 15.76 -17.08
CA ASP A 28 3.63 16.67 -18.16
C ASP A 28 3.81 15.89 -19.46
N ASN A 29 3.30 16.48 -20.55
CA ASN A 29 3.35 15.97 -21.91
C ASN A 29 2.85 14.51 -22.10
N CYS A 30 1.94 14.02 -21.25
CA CYS A 30 1.35 12.68 -21.40
C CYS A 30 0.22 12.66 -22.44
N SER A 31 0.35 11.80 -23.45
CA SER A 31 -0.71 11.52 -24.43
C SER A 31 -1.80 10.59 -23.85
N SER A 32 -3.01 10.63 -24.41
CA SER A 32 -4.10 9.71 -24.06
C SER A 32 -3.70 8.24 -24.14
N LYS A 33 -2.90 7.86 -25.16
CA LYS A 33 -2.38 6.49 -25.32
C LYS A 33 -1.57 6.01 -24.12
N VAL A 34 -0.82 6.93 -23.50
CA VAL A 34 -0.02 6.63 -22.31
C VAL A 34 -0.95 6.36 -21.13
N PHE A 35 -1.98 7.18 -20.95
CA PHE A 35 -2.99 6.96 -19.91
C PHE A 35 -3.79 5.69 -20.11
N ASP A 36 -4.14 5.33 -21.35
CA ASP A 36 -4.84 4.09 -21.64
C ASP A 36 -3.94 2.86 -21.39
N SER A 37 -2.65 3.00 -21.66
CA SER A 37 -1.65 1.98 -21.28
C SER A 37 -1.52 1.83 -19.77
N ILE A 38 -1.53 2.94 -19.01
CA ILE A 38 -1.54 2.93 -17.54
C ILE A 38 -2.82 2.23 -17.04
N LYS A 39 -4.00 2.64 -17.53
CA LYS A 39 -5.27 2.04 -17.12
C LYS A 39 -5.32 0.54 -17.43
N SER A 40 -4.83 0.14 -18.61
CA SER A 40 -4.72 -1.28 -19.00
C SER A 40 -3.77 -2.04 -18.07
N ALA A 41 -2.60 -1.46 -17.76
CA ALA A 41 -1.64 -2.08 -16.84
C ALA A 41 -2.22 -2.26 -15.43
N ILE A 42 -2.96 -1.26 -14.91
CA ILE A 42 -3.64 -1.35 -13.61
C ILE A 42 -4.77 -2.39 -13.66
N GLY A 43 -5.53 -2.44 -14.76
CA GLY A 43 -6.63 -3.39 -14.95
C GLY A 43 -6.21 -4.86 -15.00
N LYS A 44 -4.94 -5.13 -15.37
CA LYS A 44 -4.34 -6.47 -15.36
C LYS A 44 -3.96 -6.96 -13.96
N ILE A 45 -3.83 -6.05 -12.98
CA ILE A 45 -3.45 -6.44 -11.62
C ILE A 45 -4.66 -7.10 -10.96
N PRO A 46 -4.51 -8.32 -10.39
CA PRO A 46 -5.60 -8.97 -9.70
C PRO A 46 -6.08 -8.11 -8.52
N ALA A 47 -7.39 -8.14 -8.27
CA ALA A 47 -7.99 -7.40 -7.16
C ALA A 47 -7.33 -7.80 -5.82
N PRO A 48 -7.20 -6.85 -4.87
CA PRO A 48 -6.69 -7.18 -3.55
C PRO A 48 -7.58 -8.24 -2.89
N LYS A 49 -6.98 -9.20 -2.19
CA LYS A 49 -7.72 -10.14 -1.35
C LYS A 49 -8.37 -9.33 -0.23
N THR A 50 -9.66 -9.53 0.00
CA THR A 50 -10.36 -8.90 1.13
C THR A 50 -9.72 -9.37 2.43
N PRO A 51 -9.38 -8.48 3.37
CA PRO A 51 -8.82 -8.90 4.65
C PRO A 51 -9.87 -9.66 5.47
N PHE A 52 -9.57 -10.92 5.80
CA PHE A 52 -10.22 -11.73 6.84
C PHE A 52 -11.76 -11.84 6.76
N GLU A 53 -12.22 -12.91 6.12
CA GLU A 53 -13.55 -13.47 6.33
C GLU A 53 -13.34 -14.86 6.98
N PRO A 54 -13.66 -15.03 8.28
CA PRO A 54 -13.32 -16.25 9.04
C PRO A 54 -14.01 -17.53 8.54
N ASP A 55 -15.00 -17.42 7.66
CA ASP A 55 -15.72 -18.54 7.04
C ASP A 55 -15.17 -18.99 5.67
N ALA A 56 -14.10 -18.37 5.17
CA ALA A 56 -13.58 -18.62 3.82
C ALA A 56 -12.71 -19.89 3.71
N THR A 57 -12.80 -20.86 4.61
CA THR A 57 -12.00 -22.09 4.54
C THR A 57 -12.42 -23.05 3.42
N LYS A 58 -13.54 -22.82 2.69
CA LYS A 58 -13.93 -23.74 1.59
C LYS A 58 -14.54 -23.14 0.31
N LYS A 59 -14.65 -21.83 0.14
CA LYS A 59 -15.12 -21.26 -1.14
C LYS A 59 -14.32 -20.03 -1.51
N ALA A 60 -13.42 -20.21 -2.48
CA ALA A 60 -12.98 -19.13 -3.34
C ALA A 60 -14.24 -18.52 -3.99
N SER A 61 -14.74 -17.42 -3.42
CA SER A 61 -15.91 -16.72 -3.93
C SER A 61 -15.67 -16.38 -5.40
N THR A 62 -16.38 -17.08 -6.28
CA THR A 62 -16.33 -16.98 -7.75
C THR A 62 -17.07 -15.74 -8.28
N THR A 63 -17.25 -14.71 -7.46
CA THR A 63 -17.69 -13.39 -7.92
C THR A 63 -16.49 -12.46 -7.90
N PRO A 64 -15.99 -11.98 -9.05
CA PRO A 64 -14.91 -11.01 -9.05
C PRO A 64 -15.41 -9.79 -8.26
N ASN A 65 -14.68 -9.43 -7.20
CA ASN A 65 -14.92 -8.22 -6.44
C ASN A 65 -14.56 -7.02 -7.35
N VAL A 66 -15.47 -6.65 -8.26
CA VAL A 66 -15.19 -5.79 -9.43
C VAL A 66 -14.81 -4.37 -9.00
N ASP A 67 -15.25 -3.93 -7.82
CA ASP A 67 -15.11 -2.54 -7.38
C ASP A 67 -13.93 -2.25 -6.44
N LEU A 68 -13.11 -3.23 -6.09
CA LEU A 68 -11.92 -3.01 -5.25
C LEU A 68 -10.66 -2.60 -6.05
N ARG A 69 -10.78 -2.48 -7.38
CA ARG A 69 -9.64 -2.16 -8.25
C ARG A 69 -9.31 -0.67 -8.19
N ALA A 70 -8.03 -0.37 -8.27
CA ALA A 70 -7.58 1.01 -8.40
C ALA A 70 -8.06 1.62 -9.73
N LYS A 71 -8.55 2.85 -9.68
CA LYS A 71 -9.00 3.62 -10.85
C LYS A 71 -8.06 4.79 -11.05
N PHE A 72 -7.63 5.02 -12.30
CA PHE A 72 -6.75 6.12 -12.68
C PHE A 72 -7.47 7.07 -13.63
N PHE A 73 -7.51 8.36 -13.32
CA PHE A 73 -8.16 9.36 -14.16
C PHE A 73 -7.55 10.76 -14.00
N MET A 74 -7.78 11.61 -14.99
CA MET A 74 -7.28 12.98 -15.02
C MET A 74 -8.27 13.91 -14.31
N VAL A 75 -7.73 14.92 -13.62
CA VAL A 75 -8.52 15.76 -12.72
C VAL A 75 -8.32 17.22 -13.06
N ARG A 76 -9.42 17.98 -13.05
CA ARG A 76 -9.36 19.43 -13.20
C ARG A 76 -8.94 20.08 -11.87
N SER A 77 -7.73 20.63 -11.84
CA SER A 77 -7.13 21.34 -10.69
C SER A 77 -8.06 22.39 -10.07
N GLY A 78 -8.78 23.17 -10.88
CA GLY A 78 -9.69 24.20 -10.35
C GLY A 78 -10.86 23.65 -9.53
N VAL A 79 -11.41 22.48 -9.90
CA VAL A 79 -12.49 21.83 -9.13
C VAL A 79 -11.89 21.15 -7.91
N LEU A 80 -10.75 20.49 -8.08
CA LEU A 80 -10.05 19.80 -7.02
C LEU A 80 -9.62 20.73 -5.87
N GLY A 81 -9.05 21.89 -6.23
CA GLY A 81 -8.67 22.92 -5.26
C GLY A 81 -9.87 23.45 -4.47
N ALA A 82 -11.06 23.56 -5.08
CA ALA A 82 -12.26 23.97 -4.36
C ALA A 82 -12.71 22.93 -3.34
N ILE A 83 -12.60 21.63 -3.65
CA ILE A 83 -12.96 20.53 -2.74
C ILE A 83 -12.02 20.51 -1.53
N HIS A 84 -10.70 20.56 -1.76
CA HIS A 84 -9.73 20.51 -0.65
C HIS A 84 -9.65 21.80 0.17
N ARG A 85 -10.12 22.94 -0.36
CA ARG A 85 -10.30 24.18 0.43
C ARG A 85 -11.52 24.12 1.35
N ALA A 86 -12.56 23.38 0.96
CA ALA A 86 -13.75 23.19 1.78
C ALA A 86 -13.54 22.17 2.92
N ARG A 87 -12.44 21.41 2.90
CA ARG A 87 -12.08 20.42 3.90
C ARG A 87 -11.20 20.98 5.03
N PRO A 88 -11.14 20.32 6.19
CA PRO A 88 -10.24 20.69 7.28
C PRO A 88 -8.77 20.81 6.82
N ARG A 89 -8.02 21.73 7.45
CA ARG A 89 -6.66 22.11 7.03
C ARG A 89 -5.69 20.93 6.98
N GLU A 90 -5.87 19.93 7.84
CA GLU A 90 -5.06 18.70 7.90
C GLU A 90 -5.26 17.79 6.68
N ALA A 91 -6.43 17.83 6.05
CA ALA A 91 -6.80 17.10 4.84
C ALA A 91 -6.62 17.94 3.56
N SER A 92 -6.10 19.16 3.67
CA SER A 92 -6.08 20.11 2.58
C SER A 92 -4.87 19.89 1.67
N LEU A 93 -5.12 19.28 0.50
CA LEU A 93 -4.16 19.20 -0.60
C LEU A 93 -4.11 20.48 -1.44
N ALA A 94 -4.77 21.57 -1.01
CA ALA A 94 -4.91 22.81 -1.76
C ALA A 94 -3.61 23.36 -2.39
N PRO A 95 -2.42 23.37 -1.72
CA PRO A 95 -1.19 23.86 -2.35
C PRO A 95 -0.69 22.94 -3.47
N TRP A 96 -0.92 21.63 -3.36
CA TRP A 96 -0.47 20.62 -4.34
C TRP A 96 -1.41 20.50 -5.55
N CYS A 97 -2.60 21.09 -5.48
CA CYS A 97 -3.63 21.03 -6.52
C CYS A 97 -3.42 22.00 -7.70
N GLN A 98 -2.30 22.72 -7.76
CA GLN A 98 -2.00 23.65 -8.86
C GLN A 98 -1.43 22.91 -10.07
N GLY A 99 -1.76 23.28 -11.31
CA GLY A 99 -1.20 22.65 -12.51
C GLY A 99 -1.99 21.45 -13.06
N GLN A 100 -1.32 20.58 -13.82
CA GLN A 100 -1.89 19.39 -14.46
C GLN A 100 -1.81 18.19 -13.51
N ARG A 101 -2.95 17.60 -13.17
CA ARG A 101 -3.04 16.61 -12.08
C ARG A 101 -3.87 15.39 -12.46
N ALA A 102 -3.40 14.22 -12.05
CA ALA A 102 -4.10 12.96 -12.19
C ALA A 102 -4.30 12.30 -10.82
N PHE A 103 -5.40 11.57 -10.69
CA PHE A 103 -5.72 10.78 -9.52
C PHE A 103 -5.55 9.30 -9.80
N LEU A 104 -4.91 8.62 -8.86
CA LEU A 104 -5.00 7.19 -8.67
C LEU A 104 -5.76 6.93 -7.40
N VAL A 105 -6.87 6.22 -7.51
CA VAL A 105 -7.81 6.05 -6.42
C VAL A 105 -7.91 4.58 -6.12
N CYS A 106 -7.58 4.24 -4.88
CA CYS A 106 -7.56 2.89 -4.35
C CYS A 106 -8.68 2.77 -3.30
N PRO A 107 -9.73 1.97 -3.56
CA PRO A 107 -10.82 1.78 -2.61
C PRO A 107 -10.35 1.14 -1.29
N THR A 108 -9.35 0.27 -1.34
CA THR A 108 -8.81 -0.45 -0.17
C THR A 108 -7.35 -0.09 0.09
N ILE A 109 -6.99 0.06 1.36
CA ILE A 109 -5.61 0.28 1.79
C ILE A 109 -4.85 -1.05 1.92
N SER A 110 -4.46 -1.63 0.78
CA SER A 110 -3.59 -2.83 0.74
C SER A 110 -2.18 -2.44 0.26
N PRO A 111 -1.16 -2.51 1.14
CA PRO A 111 0.25 -2.22 0.81
C PRO A 111 0.80 -2.99 -0.38
N ALA A 112 0.56 -4.31 -0.42
CA ALA A 112 1.09 -5.18 -1.47
C ALA A 112 0.44 -4.88 -2.83
N TYR A 113 -0.86 -4.56 -2.84
CA TYR A 113 -1.55 -4.13 -4.05
C TYR A 113 -1.03 -2.78 -4.53
N LEU A 114 -0.87 -1.81 -3.62
CA LEU A 114 -0.32 -0.49 -3.93
C LEU A 114 1.08 -0.59 -4.56
N GLY A 115 1.95 -1.44 -4.01
CA GLY A 115 3.29 -1.68 -4.57
C GLY A 115 3.25 -2.21 -6.01
N LYS A 116 2.33 -3.14 -6.32
CA LYS A 116 2.12 -3.66 -7.69
C LYS A 116 1.59 -2.58 -8.63
N VAL A 117 0.64 -1.76 -8.17
CA VAL A 117 0.06 -0.67 -8.96
C VAL A 117 1.10 0.40 -9.28
N LEU A 118 1.83 0.89 -8.27
CA LEU A 118 2.91 1.85 -8.47
C LEU A 118 4.04 1.28 -9.33
N GLY A 119 4.38 0.00 -9.14
CA GLY A 119 5.34 -0.71 -9.99
C GLY A 119 4.91 -0.77 -11.45
N ALA A 120 3.63 -1.04 -11.72
CA ALA A 120 3.07 -1.06 -13.07
C ALA A 120 3.07 0.32 -13.72
N VAL A 121 2.67 1.37 -12.98
CA VAL A 121 2.73 2.76 -13.45
C VAL A 121 4.17 3.15 -13.79
N ASN A 122 5.12 2.90 -12.89
CA ASN A 122 6.54 3.19 -13.10
C ASN A 122 7.16 2.37 -14.24
N LYS A 123 6.65 1.17 -14.52
CA LYS A 123 7.08 0.36 -15.67
C LYS A 123 6.61 1.00 -16.97
N VAL A 124 5.32 1.36 -17.07
CA VAL A 124 4.79 2.04 -18.26
C VAL A 124 5.54 3.36 -18.52
N MET A 125 5.85 4.13 -17.47
CA MET A 125 6.62 5.38 -17.63
C MET A 125 8.02 5.15 -18.15
N ARG A 126 8.72 4.11 -17.69
CA ARG A 126 10.05 3.75 -18.19
C ARG A 126 10.01 3.27 -19.65
N ASP A 127 8.98 2.54 -20.04
CA ASP A 127 8.84 2.07 -21.43
C ASP A 127 8.57 3.25 -22.38
N VAL A 128 7.71 4.18 -21.96
CA VAL A 128 7.39 5.39 -22.73
C VAL A 128 8.58 6.35 -22.79
N SER A 129 9.35 6.53 -21.71
CA SER A 129 10.53 7.40 -21.73
C SER A 129 11.60 6.88 -22.70
N LYS A 130 11.86 5.57 -22.72
CA LYS A 130 12.77 4.92 -23.68
C LYS A 130 12.33 5.10 -25.13
N GLN A 131 11.02 4.98 -25.38
CA GLN A 131 10.47 5.22 -26.71
C GLN A 131 10.59 6.69 -27.12
N ALA A 132 10.39 7.62 -26.18
CA ALA A 132 10.53 9.05 -26.44
C ALA A 132 11.98 9.44 -26.76
N GLU A 133 12.97 8.87 -26.06
CA GLU A 133 14.40 9.08 -26.33
C GLU A 133 14.81 8.60 -27.73
N SER A 134 14.21 7.51 -28.22
CA SER A 134 14.45 7.03 -29.59
C SER A 134 13.84 7.93 -30.67
N SER A 135 12.88 8.78 -30.30
CA SER A 135 12.24 9.76 -31.20
C SER A 135 12.68 11.18 -30.83
N ALA A 136 13.85 11.60 -31.34
CA ALA A 136 14.62 12.79 -31.00
C ALA A 136 13.91 14.19 -30.99
N THR A 137 12.59 14.26 -31.19
CA THR A 137 11.80 15.49 -31.30
C THR A 137 10.60 15.59 -30.35
N LYS A 138 10.26 14.54 -29.58
CA LYS A 138 9.15 14.61 -28.61
C LYS A 138 9.67 14.81 -27.18
N LYS A 139 9.22 15.89 -26.52
CA LYS A 139 9.45 16.11 -25.08
C LYS A 139 9.12 14.83 -24.30
N VAL A 140 10.01 14.43 -23.39
CA VAL A 140 9.85 13.21 -22.60
C VAL A 140 8.63 13.37 -21.67
N PRO A 141 7.64 12.46 -21.70
CA PRO A 141 6.51 12.52 -20.80
C PRO A 141 6.97 12.21 -19.37
N ALA A 142 6.55 13.03 -18.41
CA ALA A 142 6.91 12.89 -17.00
C ALA A 142 5.65 12.66 -16.17
N LEU A 143 5.73 11.73 -15.20
CA LEU A 143 4.68 11.48 -14.22
C LEU A 143 5.31 11.39 -12.83
N ASN A 144 5.08 12.42 -12.02
CA ASN A 144 5.66 12.56 -10.69
C ASN A 144 4.58 12.35 -9.63
N LEU A 145 4.84 11.45 -8.69
CA LEU A 145 4.00 11.30 -7.49
C LEU A 145 4.28 12.46 -6.55
N LEU A 146 3.27 13.28 -6.25
CA LEU A 146 3.42 14.40 -5.32
C LEU A 146 3.04 13.99 -3.90
N VAL A 147 1.80 13.56 -3.74
CA VAL A 147 1.18 13.43 -2.42
C VAL A 147 0.04 12.43 -2.46
N GLY A 148 -0.21 11.77 -1.35
CA GLY A 148 -1.31 10.85 -1.13
C GLY A 148 -2.18 11.34 0.01
N LEU A 149 -3.45 10.99 -0.04
CA LEU A 149 -4.41 11.17 1.03
C LEU A 149 -4.85 9.79 1.48
N ALA A 150 -4.47 9.40 2.68
CA ALA A 150 -4.92 8.16 3.33
C ALA A 150 -6.04 8.47 4.32
N ASP A 151 -7.05 7.60 4.34
CA ASP A 151 -8.21 7.62 5.23
C ASP A 151 -8.86 9.00 5.34
N GLY A 152 -8.97 9.69 4.21
CA GLY A 152 -9.65 10.98 4.05
C GLY A 152 -8.96 12.20 4.69
N ASN A 153 -8.08 12.00 5.67
CA ASN A 153 -7.55 13.07 6.52
C ASN A 153 -6.02 13.11 6.66
N ARG A 154 -5.29 12.07 6.25
CA ARG A 154 -3.82 12.04 6.39
C ARG A 154 -3.13 12.30 5.06
N VAL A 155 -2.43 13.44 4.99
CA VAL A 155 -1.59 13.79 3.84
C VAL A 155 -0.24 13.10 3.97
N LEU A 156 0.09 12.28 2.98
CA LEU A 156 1.30 11.47 2.90
C LEU A 156 2.20 11.98 1.76
N PRO A 157 3.43 12.43 2.03
CA PRO A 157 4.39 12.75 0.97
C PRO A 157 4.84 11.49 0.22
N ALA A 158 5.36 11.67 -1.00
CA ALA A 158 5.85 10.59 -1.85
C ALA A 158 6.76 9.56 -1.15
N ALA A 159 7.65 10.02 -0.26
CA ALA A 159 8.54 9.14 0.50
C ALA A 159 7.78 8.19 1.45
N GLN A 160 6.74 8.69 2.11
CA GLN A 160 5.92 7.87 3.03
C GLN A 160 5.04 6.88 2.25
N ILE A 161 4.62 7.23 1.04
CA ILE A 161 3.90 6.30 0.16
C ILE A 161 4.80 5.13 -0.24
N GLN A 162 6.08 5.39 -0.53
CA GLN A 162 7.04 4.31 -0.77
C GLN A 162 7.26 3.46 0.48
N ALA A 163 7.32 4.07 1.67
CA ALA A 163 7.39 3.32 2.92
C ALA A 163 6.15 2.43 3.12
N LEU A 164 4.96 2.93 2.80
CA LEU A 164 3.71 2.16 2.83
C LEU A 164 3.74 0.93 1.93
N THR A 165 4.42 0.98 0.78
CA THR A 165 4.56 -0.23 -0.07
C THR A 165 5.42 -1.33 0.56
N LYS A 166 6.26 -1.00 1.55
CA LYS A 166 7.10 -1.96 2.27
C LYS A 166 6.40 -2.55 3.49
N VAL A 167 5.27 -1.97 3.91
CA VAL A 167 4.50 -2.46 5.05
C VAL A 167 3.88 -3.81 4.69
N PRO A 168 3.96 -4.82 5.58
CA PRO A 168 3.36 -6.11 5.32
C PRO A 168 1.82 -6.05 5.39
N GLU A 169 1.13 -7.04 4.84
CA GLU A 169 -0.35 -7.06 4.82
C GLU A 169 -0.95 -7.18 6.23
N LEU A 170 -2.24 -6.87 6.35
CA LEU A 170 -2.95 -6.85 7.64
C LEU A 170 -2.89 -8.20 8.37
N ASP A 171 -2.97 -9.31 7.64
CA ASP A 171 -2.93 -10.65 8.23
C ASP A 171 -1.54 -10.98 8.81
N THR A 172 -0.48 -10.55 8.13
CA THR A 172 0.88 -10.66 8.67
C THR A 172 1.11 -9.74 9.87
N LEU A 173 0.54 -8.53 9.88
CA LEU A 173 0.60 -7.63 11.04
C LEU A 173 -0.16 -8.22 12.23
N ARG A 174 -1.32 -8.82 12.00
CA ARG A 174 -2.06 -9.55 13.04
C ARG A 174 -1.27 -10.73 13.56
N ALA A 175 -0.68 -11.55 12.69
CA ALA A 175 0.19 -12.65 13.09
C ALA A 175 1.39 -12.16 13.90
N GLN A 176 1.97 -11.01 13.56
CA GLN A 176 3.04 -10.39 14.34
C GLN A 176 2.54 -9.93 15.72
N VAL A 177 1.35 -9.32 15.82
CA VAL A 177 0.76 -8.93 17.11
C VAL A 177 0.48 -10.17 17.97
N VAL A 178 -0.12 -11.21 17.39
CA VAL A 178 -0.35 -12.49 18.09
C VAL A 178 0.97 -13.11 18.50
N GLY A 179 1.99 -13.12 17.64
CA GLY A 179 3.32 -13.62 17.95
C GLY A 179 4.04 -12.81 19.05
N MET A 180 3.86 -11.49 19.09
CA MET A 180 4.40 -10.63 20.14
C MET A 180 3.71 -10.89 21.49
N LEU A 181 2.38 -11.09 21.48
CA LEU A 181 1.61 -11.44 22.67
C LEU A 181 1.97 -12.86 23.17
N GLU A 182 2.04 -13.83 22.28
CA GLU A 182 2.47 -15.20 22.61
C GLU A 182 3.93 -15.25 23.08
N GLY A 183 4.80 -14.42 22.51
CA GLY A 183 6.21 -14.33 22.88
C GLY A 183 6.42 -13.92 24.34
N GLN A 184 5.61 -12.98 24.83
CA GLN A 184 5.60 -12.60 26.25
C GLN A 184 5.06 -13.73 27.15
N GLY A 185 4.04 -14.46 26.69
CA GLY A 185 3.57 -15.66 27.40
C GLY A 185 4.64 -16.76 27.47
N ARG A 186 5.34 -17.01 26.36
CA ARG A 186 6.43 -18.00 26.27
C ARG A 186 7.65 -17.61 27.09
N SER A 187 7.98 -16.32 27.21
CA SER A 187 9.10 -15.87 28.05
C SER A 187 8.80 -16.10 29.54
N LEU A 188 7.57 -15.83 30.00
CA LEU A 188 7.15 -16.14 31.37
C LEU A 188 7.19 -17.65 31.66
N VAL A 189 6.65 -18.46 30.75
CA VAL A 189 6.73 -19.93 30.87
C VAL A 189 8.18 -20.41 30.85
N GLY A 190 9.04 -19.79 30.05
CA GLY A 190 10.48 -20.09 30.01
C GLY A 190 11.18 -19.78 31.33
N VAL A 191 10.91 -18.62 31.93
CA VAL A 191 11.44 -18.25 33.25
C VAL A 191 10.90 -19.18 34.34
N LEU A 192 9.60 -19.50 34.32
CA LEU A 192 8.99 -20.44 35.26
C LEU A 192 9.54 -21.85 35.09
N SER A 193 9.81 -22.30 33.87
CA SER A 193 10.41 -23.62 33.60
C SER A 193 11.89 -23.67 33.99
N GLN A 194 12.61 -22.56 33.85
CA GLN A 194 14.00 -22.43 34.29
C GLN A 194 14.09 -22.40 35.82
N ALA A 195 13.19 -21.67 36.48
CA ALA A 195 13.08 -21.60 37.94
C ALA A 195 12.53 -22.89 38.56
N GLY A 196 11.61 -23.58 37.88
CA GLY A 196 10.96 -24.82 38.32
C GLY A 196 11.82 -26.09 38.21
N GLY A 197 13.12 -25.96 37.93
CA GLY A 197 14.06 -27.08 37.91
C GLY A 197 14.66 -27.42 36.54
N GLY A 198 14.26 -26.74 35.47
CA GLY A 198 14.85 -26.95 34.13
C GLY A 198 16.33 -26.58 34.06
N ALA A 199 16.80 -25.62 34.87
CA ALA A 199 18.22 -25.30 35.00
C ALA A 199 18.99 -26.44 35.69
N LEU A 200 18.46 -26.97 36.81
CA LEU A 200 19.08 -28.06 37.57
C LEU A 200 19.16 -29.35 36.76
N PHE A 201 18.11 -29.67 36.01
CA PHE A 201 18.09 -30.83 35.13
C PHE A 201 19.14 -30.74 34.00
N ARG A 202 19.30 -29.57 33.37
CA ARG A 202 20.35 -29.36 32.37
C ARG A 202 21.76 -29.43 32.97
N THR A 203 21.96 -28.93 34.19
CA THR A 203 23.25 -29.07 34.87
C THR A 203 23.56 -30.52 35.26
N LEU A 204 22.55 -31.31 35.64
CA LEU A 204 22.73 -32.74 35.91
C LEU A 204 23.02 -33.53 34.63
N GLN A 205 22.35 -33.23 33.52
CA GLN A 205 22.67 -33.82 32.22
C GLN A 205 24.08 -33.43 31.73
N GLY A 206 24.49 -32.19 31.96
CA GLY A 206 25.85 -31.73 31.65
C GLY A 206 26.92 -32.45 32.49
N LEU A 207 26.64 -32.68 33.77
CA LEU A 207 27.52 -33.47 34.64
C LEU A 207 27.60 -34.94 34.19
N GLU A 208 26.46 -35.56 33.86
CA GLU A 208 26.41 -36.93 33.35
C GLU A 208 27.20 -37.09 32.04
N ALA A 209 27.05 -36.14 31.11
CA ALA A 209 27.79 -36.13 29.86
C ALA A 209 29.30 -35.96 30.09
N GLY A 210 29.70 -35.07 31.00
CA GLY A 210 31.11 -34.89 31.37
C GLY A 210 31.74 -36.13 32.01
N MET A 211 30.98 -36.88 32.82
CA MET A 211 31.46 -38.16 33.36
C MET A 211 31.58 -39.25 32.28
N LYS A 212 30.69 -39.26 31.27
CA LYS A 212 30.78 -40.20 30.14
C LYS A 212 31.97 -39.90 29.23
N GLU A 213 32.28 -38.62 28.99
CA GLU A 213 33.47 -38.23 28.22
C GLU A 213 34.78 -38.52 28.99
N GLY A 214 34.81 -38.29 30.31
CA GLY A 214 35.97 -38.63 31.15
C GLY A 214 36.22 -40.14 31.30
N ALA A 215 35.19 -40.97 31.20
CA ALA A 215 35.30 -42.44 31.26
C ALA A 215 35.62 -43.10 29.91
N GLY A 216 35.43 -42.39 28.79
CA GLY A 216 35.75 -42.88 27.43
C GLY A 216 37.14 -42.48 26.92
N GLY A 217 37.92 -41.75 27.72
CA GLY A 217 39.24 -41.21 27.37
C GLY A 217 40.44 -41.87 28.09
N ALA A 218 40.29 -43.12 28.54
CA ALA A 218 41.37 -43.92 29.13
C ALA A 218 41.49 -45.28 28.43
#